data_AF-A0A2R6E525-F1
#
_entry.id   AF-A0A2R6E525-F1
#
_cell.length_a   1.000
_cell.length_b   1.000
_cell.length_c   1.000
_cell.angle_alpha   90.00
_cell.angle_beta   90.00
_cell.angle_gamma   90.00
#
_symmetry.space_group_name_H-M   'P 1'
#
loop_
_entity.id
_entity.type
_entity.pdbx_description
1 polymer ?
#
loop_
_entity_poly.entity_id
_entity_poly.type
_entity_poly.pdbx_seq_one_letter_code
_entity_poly.pdbx_strand_id
1 'polypeptide(L)' 'MATDQQHDPQEAFADGTPLVELLGKPGRTKLISVFVDERENDLSISELARQAGVARSTVYDHLDDLLELEIVEETRE' A
#
# COMPACT_ATOMS: atom_id res chain seq x y z
N MET A 1 -3.23 -26.85 -30.35
CA MET A 1 -3.31 -25.48 -30.89
C MET A 1 -3.10 -24.55 -29.72
N ALA A 2 -1.87 -24.06 -29.56
CA ALA A 2 -1.56 -23.04 -28.57
C ALA A 2 -1.93 -21.70 -29.22
N THR A 3 -2.92 -21.01 -28.67
CA THR A 3 -3.20 -19.63 -29.05
C THR A 3 -2.02 -18.80 -28.56
N ASP A 4 -1.22 -18.36 -29.52
CA ASP A 4 -0.24 -17.29 -29.40
C ASP A 4 -0.98 -16.03 -28.91
N GLN A 5 -0.99 -15.80 -27.59
CA GLN A 5 -1.39 -14.52 -27.03
C GLN A 5 -0.31 -13.53 -27.45
N GLN A 6 -0.62 -12.78 -28.51
CA GLN A 6 0.17 -11.65 -28.98
C GLN A 6 0.42 -10.73 -27.77
N HIS A 7 1.64 -10.77 -27.22
CA HIS A 7 2.11 -9.78 -26.26
C HIS A 7 2.16 -8.44 -26.97
N ASP A 8 1.30 -7.51 -26.56
CA ASP A 8 1.39 -6.12 -26.96
C ASP A 8 2.74 -5.56 -26.45
N PRO A 9 3.63 -5.02 -27.29
CA PRO A 9 5.00 -4.65 -26.87
C PRO A 9 5.10 -3.44 -25.93
N GLN A 10 4.00 -2.96 -25.35
CA GLN A 10 3.91 -1.68 -24.66
C GLN A 10 3.71 -1.73 -23.14
N GLU A 11 3.36 -2.86 -22.55
CA GLU A 11 3.17 -2.98 -21.09
C GLU A 11 4.41 -3.60 -20.46
N ALA A 12 5.00 -2.95 -19.45
CA ALA A 12 6.14 -3.53 -18.76
C ALA A 12 5.66 -4.75 -17.96
N PHE A 13 6.45 -5.82 -17.92
CA PHE A 13 6.10 -7.04 -17.16
C PHE A 13 5.70 -6.77 -15.70
N ALA A 14 6.22 -5.69 -15.11
CA ALA A 14 5.96 -5.33 -13.73
C ALA A 14 4.60 -4.60 -13.54
N ASP A 15 4.03 -4.03 -14.60
CA ASP A 15 2.74 -3.34 -14.53
C ASP A 15 1.64 -4.35 -14.17
N GLY A 16 0.73 -3.95 -13.28
CA GLY A 16 -0.33 -4.83 -12.76
C GLY A 16 0.13 -5.95 -11.83
N THR A 17 1.43 -6.02 -11.48
CA THR A 17 1.89 -6.99 -10.48
C THR A 17 1.57 -6.50 -9.06
N PRO A 18 1.23 -7.39 -8.11
CA PRO A 18 0.77 -6.98 -6.77
C PRO A 18 1.72 -6.06 -6.01
N LEU A 19 3.03 -6.26 -6.15
CA LEU A 19 4.04 -5.42 -5.48
C LEU A 19 4.10 -4.01 -6.08
N VAL A 20 3.96 -3.89 -7.40
CA VAL A 20 3.91 -2.59 -8.08
C VAL A 20 2.62 -1.86 -7.75
N GLU A 21 1.49 -2.58 -7.69
CA GLU A 21 0.25 -1.99 -7.22
C GLU A 21 0.40 -1.48 -5.80
N LEU A 22 0.80 -2.34 -4.85
CA LEU A 22 0.94 -2.02 -3.43
C LEU A 22 1.86 -0.81 -3.19
N LEU A 23 3.05 -0.81 -3.79
CA LEU A 23 4.10 0.21 -3.56
C LEU A 23 4.06 1.38 -4.57
N GLY A 24 3.16 1.36 -5.54
CA GLY A 24 3.08 2.35 -6.63
C GLY A 24 2.42 3.67 -6.23
N LYS A 25 1.68 3.72 -5.11
CA LYS A 25 1.06 4.94 -4.61
C LYS A 25 1.95 5.60 -3.55
N PRO A 26 2.50 6.82 -3.78
CA PRO A 26 3.43 7.45 -2.83
C PRO A 26 2.88 7.61 -1.41
N GLY A 27 1.58 7.89 -1.25
CA GLY A 27 0.92 7.98 0.06
C GLY A 27 0.96 6.64 0.80
N ARG A 28 0.49 5.57 0.14
CA ARG A 28 0.50 4.20 0.69
C ARG A 28 1.90 3.72 1.03
N THR A 29 2.88 3.95 0.15
CA THR A 29 4.28 3.54 0.39
C THR A 29 4.88 4.21 1.62
N LYS A 30 4.57 5.49 1.86
CA LYS A 30 5.01 6.18 3.08
C LYS A 30 4.36 5.61 4.35
N LEU A 31 3.07 5.25 4.30
CA LEU A 31 2.39 4.61 5.42
C LEU A 31 3.03 3.26 5.76
N ILE A 32 3.30 2.42 4.74
CA ILE A 32 4.00 1.14 4.91
C ILE A 32 5.37 1.36 5.56
N SER A 33 6.14 2.37 5.13
CA SER A 33 7.42 2.69 5.75
C SER A 33 7.29 2.98 7.25
N VAL A 34 6.28 3.75 7.65
CA VAL A 34 6.03 4.06 9.07
C VAL A 34 5.67 2.79 9.84
N PHE A 35 4.77 1.95 9.33
CA PHE A 35 4.40 0.69 9.98
C PHE A 35 5.60 -0.26 10.15
N VAL A 36 6.51 -0.32 9.18
CA VAL A 36 7.72 -1.15 9.28
C VAL A 36 8.68 -0.61 10.34
N ASP A 37 8.88 0.71 10.39
CA ASP A 37 9.77 1.35 11.36
C ASP A 37 9.21 1.27 12.80
N GLU A 38 7.89 1.36 12.95
CA GLU A 38 7.17 1.37 14.22
C GLU A 38 6.48 0.03 14.55
N ARG A 39 6.91 -1.09 13.94
CA ARG A 39 6.25 -2.41 14.01
C ARG A 39 5.97 -2.98 15.42
N GLU A 40 6.56 -2.39 16.46
CA GLU A 40 6.40 -2.81 17.86
C GLU A 40 5.42 -1.89 18.62
N ASN A 41 4.90 -0.84 17.97
CA ASN A 41 4.07 0.19 18.55
C ASN A 41 2.71 0.27 17.83
N ASP A 42 1.63 0.35 18.61
CA ASP A 42 0.34 0.75 18.06
C ASP A 42 0.38 2.22 17.66
N LEU A 43 -0.08 2.53 16.45
CA LEU A 43 -0.10 3.88 15.91
C LEU A 43 -1.54 4.38 15.72
N SER A 44 -1.84 5.55 16.25
CA SER A 44 -3.08 6.25 15.90
C SER A 44 -3.02 6.84 14.49
N ILE A 45 -4.19 7.09 13.89
CA ILE A 45 -4.31 7.78 12.59
C ILE A 45 -3.56 9.13 12.56
N SER A 46 -3.58 9.86 13.67
CA SER A 46 -2.92 11.17 13.77
C SER A 46 -1.39 11.02 13.80
N GLU A 47 -0.87 9.96 14.42
CA GLU A 47 0.56 9.65 14.42
C GLU A 47 1.02 9.19 13.05
N LEU A 48 0.28 8.28 12.41
CA LEU A 48 0.52 7.84 11.04
C LEU A 48 0.60 9.01 10.07
N ALA A 49 -0.42 9.89 10.06
CA ALA A 49 -0.45 11.06 9.18
C ALA A 49 0.78 11.97 9.39
N ARG A 50 1.12 12.22 10.65
CA ARG A 50 2.25 13.08 11.02
C ARG A 50 3.59 12.48 10.61
N GLN A 51 3.83 11.21 10.92
CA GLN A 51 5.09 10.54 10.64
C GLN A 51 5.30 10.29 9.14
N ALA A 52 4.24 9.88 8.43
CA ALA A 52 4.29 9.69 6.98
C ALA A 52 4.31 11.03 6.21
N GLY A 53 4.00 12.16 6.87
CA GLY A 53 3.91 13.46 6.23
C GLY A 53 2.81 13.52 5.17
N VAL A 54 1.63 12.99 5.50
CA VAL A 54 0.44 12.96 4.64
C VAL A 54 -0.78 13.54 5.37
N ALA A 55 -1.84 13.86 4.62
CA ALA A 55 -3.10 14.27 5.24
C ALA A 55 -3.78 13.07 5.92
N ARG A 56 -4.58 13.32 6.97
CA ARG A 56 -5.37 12.25 7.62
C ARG A 56 -6.31 11.54 6.66
N SER A 57 -6.89 12.24 5.69
CA SER A 57 -7.73 11.63 4.65
C SER A 57 -6.94 10.58 3.86
N THR A 58 -5.69 10.87 3.48
CA THR A 58 -4.81 9.90 2.81
C THR A 58 -4.51 8.67 3.65
N VAL A 59 -4.50 8.80 4.99
CA VAL A 59 -4.40 7.63 5.87
C VAL A 59 -5.65 6.77 5.74
N TYR A 60 -6.84 7.36 5.92
CA TYR A 60 -8.11 6.62 5.77
C TYR A 60 -8.24 5.99 4.38
N ASP A 61 -7.94 6.73 3.31
CA ASP A 61 -8.02 6.26 1.91
C ASP A 61 -7.13 5.04 1.62
N HIS A 62 -6.11 4.79 2.42
CA HIS A 62 -5.17 3.69 2.21
C HIS A 62 -5.23 2.63 3.30
N LEU A 63 -5.76 2.94 4.48
CA LEU A 63 -5.84 1.97 5.57
C LEU A 63 -6.83 0.86 5.23
N ASP A 64 -7.97 1.19 4.64
CA ASP A 64 -8.97 0.22 4.20
C ASP A 64 -8.34 -0.79 3.22
N ASP A 65 -7.62 -0.30 2.20
CA ASP A 65 -6.88 -1.14 1.23
C ASP A 65 -5.84 -2.03 1.94
N LEU A 66 -5.10 -1.50 2.92
CA LEU A 66 -4.03 -2.23 3.59
C LEU A 66 -4.56 -3.30 4.55
N LEU A 67 -5.70 -3.06 5.19
CA LEU A 67 -6.42 -4.02 6.02
C LEU A 67 -7.00 -5.15 5.16
N GLU A 68 -7.64 -4.82 4.03
CA GLU A 68 -8.17 -5.82 3.09
C GLU A 68 -7.08 -6.73 2.53
N LEU A 69 -5.88 -6.18 2.30
CA LEU A 69 -4.71 -6.92 1.84
C LEU A 69 -3.92 -7.63 2.96
N GLU A 70 -4.38 -7.55 4.22
CA GLU A 70 -3.72 -8.11 5.41
C GLU A 70 -2.26 -7.65 5.59
N ILE A 71 -1.94 -6.43 5.11
CA ILE A 71 -0.61 -5.83 5.27
C ILE A 71 -0.45 -5.21 6.66
N VAL A 72 -1.56 -4.76 7.25
CA VAL A 72 -1.63 -4.19 8.59
C VAL A 72 -2.83 -4.79 9.32
N GLU A 73 -2.85 -4.67 10.65
CA GLU A 73 -3.96 -5.13 11.50
C GLU A 73 -4.46 -4.00 12.39
N GLU A 74 -5.76 -3.99 12.68
CA GLU A 74 -6.35 -3.11 13.67
C GLU A 74 -6.26 -3.76 15.06
N THR A 75 -5.55 -3.12 15.99
CA THR A 75 -5.29 -3.70 17.32
C THR A 75 -6.25 -3.22 18.40
N ARG A 76 -7.07 -2.19 18.12
CA ARG A 76 -8.04 -1.57 19.04
C ARG A 76 -9.21 -0.93 18.29
N GLU A 77 -10.43 -1.15 18.77
CA GLU A 77 -11.68 -0.48 18.32
C GLU A 77 -11.86 0.93 18.89
#